data_AF-A0A134AB22-F1
#
_entry.id   AF-A0A134AB22-F1
#
_cell.length_a   1.000
_cell.length_b   1.000
_cell.length_c   1.000
_cell.angle_alpha   90.00
_cell.angle_beta   90.00
_cell.angle_gamma   90.00
#
_symmetry.space_group_name_H-M   'P 1'
#
loop_
_entity.id
_entity.type
_entity.pdbx_description
1 polymer ?
#
loop_
_entity_poly.entity_id
_entity_poly.type
_entity_poly.pdbx_seq_one_letter_code
_entity_poly.pdbx_strand_id
1 'polypeptide(L)'
;MLYGLGALTLFDGIYDIEKVVLHIYQPRRCNISTYEIKKIELYEWGETIREIAEKAYIGEGEFSCGEWCIFCKAKNKCRKRAEENLKLAQEEFTLPPELSDDEIEEILPRLDELEQWVKDIKAYALEKAMKGHRWKDLKLVEGRSNRKYRDEDEVINKVKELGFNPFEEKLLGITAMTKLLGKKVFDENITDLLEKPKGKLTLVSIRDKREEVKIDNVKEEFGGK
;
A
#
# COMPACT_ATOMS: atom_id res chain seq x y z
N MET A 1 -20.86 -28.23 -34.96
CA MET A 1 -19.62 -28.94 -34.61
C MET A 1 -19.88 -30.15 -33.72
N LEU A 2 -20.26 -30.00 -32.45
CA LEU A 2 -20.57 -31.15 -31.55
C LEU A 2 -21.58 -32.16 -32.14
N TYR A 3 -22.65 -31.69 -32.76
CA TYR A 3 -23.62 -32.57 -33.45
C TYR A 3 -22.99 -33.39 -34.59
N GLY A 4 -22.01 -32.82 -35.30
CA GLY A 4 -21.27 -33.52 -36.35
C GLY A 4 -20.36 -34.61 -35.76
N LEU A 5 -19.67 -34.33 -34.66
CA LEU A 5 -18.90 -35.34 -33.93
C LEU A 5 -19.79 -36.49 -33.46
N GLY A 6 -20.97 -36.18 -32.89
CA GLY A 6 -21.94 -37.20 -32.48
C GLY A 6 -22.41 -38.07 -33.65
N ALA A 7 -22.65 -37.47 -34.82
CA ALA A 7 -23.00 -38.21 -36.03
C ALA A 7 -21.85 -39.12 -36.50
N LEU A 8 -20.62 -38.63 -36.52
CA LEU A 8 -19.45 -39.46 -36.85
C LEU A 8 -19.31 -40.64 -35.87
N THR A 9 -19.47 -40.41 -34.56
CA THR A 9 -19.44 -41.49 -33.56
C THR A 9 -20.43 -42.62 -33.86
N LEU A 10 -21.58 -42.32 -34.45
CA LEU A 10 -22.62 -43.32 -34.77
C LEU A 10 -22.41 -44.00 -36.12
N PHE A 11 -21.92 -43.27 -37.13
CA PHE A 11 -21.98 -43.71 -38.53
C PHE A 11 -20.62 -43.93 -39.20
N ASP A 12 -19.54 -43.39 -38.65
CA ASP A 12 -18.20 -43.43 -39.26
C ASP A 12 -17.59 -44.85 -39.26
N GLY A 13 -18.07 -45.74 -38.39
CA GLY A 13 -17.72 -47.16 -38.42
C GLY A 13 -18.52 -47.98 -39.45
N ILE A 14 -19.57 -47.41 -40.04
CA ILE A 14 -20.47 -48.07 -40.99
C ILE A 14 -20.21 -47.56 -42.41
N TYR A 15 -19.88 -46.27 -42.56
CA TYR A 15 -19.69 -45.60 -43.83
C TYR A 15 -18.33 -44.90 -43.88
N ASP A 16 -17.73 -44.84 -45.07
CA ASP A 16 -16.50 -44.08 -45.29
C ASP A 16 -16.83 -42.58 -45.49
N ILE A 17 -16.96 -41.87 -44.36
CA ILE A 17 -17.39 -40.47 -44.34
C ILE A 17 -16.17 -39.57 -44.52
N GLU A 18 -16.10 -38.84 -45.64
CA GLU A 18 -15.01 -37.87 -45.85
C GLU A 18 -15.34 -36.48 -45.29
N LYS A 19 -16.62 -36.10 -45.35
CA LYS A 19 -17.09 -34.73 -45.09
C LYS A 19 -18.39 -34.71 -44.31
N VAL A 20 -18.51 -33.72 -43.43
CA VAL A 20 -19.73 -33.44 -42.66
C VAL A 20 -20.24 -32.07 -43.05
N VAL A 21 -21.52 -32.01 -43.46
CA VAL A 21 -22.20 -30.75 -43.79
C VAL A 21 -23.23 -30.45 -42.71
N LEU A 22 -23.06 -29.30 -42.06
CA LEU A 22 -23.92 -28.79 -41.01
C LEU A 22 -24.80 -27.67 -41.58
N HIS A 23 -26.11 -27.79 -41.39
CA HIS A 23 -27.07 -26.77 -41.81
C HIS A 23 -27.75 -26.13 -40.61
N ILE A 24 -27.72 -24.79 -40.55
CA ILE A 24 -28.53 -23.99 -39.64
C ILE A 24 -29.67 -23.40 -40.45
N TYR A 25 -30.88 -23.88 -40.23
CA TYR A 25 -32.08 -23.44 -40.93
C TYR A 25 -32.98 -22.61 -39.99
N GLN A 26 -32.95 -21.29 -40.13
CA GLN A 26 -33.67 -20.33 -39.29
C GLN A 26 -34.54 -19.36 -40.13
N PRO A 27 -35.59 -19.85 -40.80
CA PRO A 27 -36.38 -19.07 -41.76
C PRO A 27 -37.07 -17.84 -41.15
N ARG A 28 -37.44 -17.87 -39.86
CA ARG A 28 -38.03 -16.70 -39.16
C ARG A 28 -37.06 -15.51 -39.03
N ARG A 29 -35.75 -15.77 -39.08
CA ARG A 29 -34.70 -14.74 -39.10
C ARG A 29 -34.15 -14.52 -40.52
N CYS A 30 -34.79 -15.11 -41.52
CA CYS A 30 -34.29 -15.18 -42.90
C CYS A 30 -32.82 -15.65 -42.98
N ASN A 31 -32.41 -16.54 -42.06
CA ASN A 31 -31.04 -17.03 -41.98
C ASN A 31 -30.99 -18.51 -42.32
N ILE A 32 -30.31 -18.85 -43.41
CA ILE A 32 -29.97 -20.22 -43.78
C ILE A 32 -28.46 -20.23 -43.97
N SER A 33 -27.78 -21.04 -43.18
CA SER A 33 -26.33 -21.14 -43.22
C SER A 33 -25.93 -22.61 -43.37
N THR A 34 -24.93 -22.83 -44.22
CA THR A 34 -24.32 -24.13 -44.47
C THR A 34 -22.85 -24.04 -44.14
N TYR A 35 -22.35 -25.02 -43.40
CA TYR A 35 -20.94 -25.14 -43.07
C TYR A 35 -20.47 -26.55 -43.38
N GLU A 36 -19.46 -26.68 -44.23
CA GLU A 36 -18.82 -27.94 -44.59
C GLU A 36 -17.47 -28.04 -43.88
N ILE A 37 -17.18 -29.21 -43.32
CA ILE A 37 -15.87 -29.53 -42.72
C ILE A 37 -15.48 -30.97 -43.03
N LYS A 38 -14.18 -31.23 -43.19
CA LYS A 38 -13.67 -32.59 -43.34
C LYS A 38 -13.79 -33.36 -42.02
N LYS A 39 -13.95 -34.68 -42.12
CA LYS A 39 -13.96 -35.58 -40.97
C LYS A 39 -12.76 -35.37 -40.04
N ILE A 40 -11.55 -35.35 -40.62
CA ILE A 40 -10.29 -35.24 -39.87
C ILE A 40 -10.24 -33.93 -39.07
N GLU A 41 -10.51 -32.81 -39.73
CA GLU A 41 -10.53 -31.48 -39.11
C GLU A 41 -11.58 -31.37 -37.99
N LEU A 42 -12.72 -32.06 -38.15
CA LEU A 42 -13.77 -32.10 -37.14
C LEU A 42 -13.33 -32.89 -35.89
N TYR A 43 -12.61 -34.01 -36.06
CA TYR A 43 -12.01 -34.75 -34.95
C TYR A 43 -10.95 -33.93 -34.23
N GLU A 44 -10.03 -33.29 -34.97
CA GLU A 44 -9.00 -32.41 -34.41
C GLU A 44 -9.61 -31.27 -33.60
N TRP A 45 -10.66 -30.63 -34.12
CA TRP A 45 -11.41 -29.62 -33.37
C TRP A 45 -11.99 -30.20 -32.07
N GLY A 46 -12.52 -31.41 -32.10
CA GLY A 46 -13.02 -32.11 -30.91
C GLY A 46 -11.96 -32.31 -29.84
N GLU A 47 -10.72 -32.66 -30.22
CA GLU A 47 -9.60 -32.79 -29.29
C GLU A 47 -9.25 -31.45 -28.62
N THR A 48 -9.24 -30.34 -29.39
CA THR A 48 -8.90 -29.02 -28.84
C THR A 48 -9.86 -28.52 -27.76
N ILE A 49 -11.12 -28.94 -27.80
CA ILE A 49 -12.13 -28.54 -26.82
C ILE A 49 -12.30 -29.53 -25.65
N ARG A 50 -11.69 -30.73 -25.74
CA ARG A 50 -11.89 -31.79 -24.74
C ARG A 50 -11.48 -31.34 -23.34
N GLU A 51 -10.27 -30.80 -23.19
CA GLU A 51 -9.75 -30.35 -21.89
C GLU A 51 -10.63 -29.23 -21.29
N ILE A 52 -11.12 -28.33 -22.13
CA ILE A 52 -12.01 -27.23 -21.71
C ILE A 52 -13.35 -27.80 -21.22
N ALA A 53 -13.90 -28.79 -21.94
CA ALA A 53 -15.15 -29.44 -21.58
C ALA A 53 -15.02 -30.24 -20.27
N GLU A 54 -13.91 -30.92 -20.06
CA GLU A 54 -13.61 -31.66 -18.82
C GLU A 54 -13.53 -30.71 -17.62
N LYS A 55 -12.77 -29.62 -17.72
CA LYS A 55 -12.70 -28.58 -16.67
C LYS A 55 -14.08 -28.01 -16.36
N ALA A 56 -14.85 -27.66 -17.38
CA ALA A 56 -16.20 -27.14 -17.20
C ALA A 56 -17.13 -28.15 -16.51
N TYR A 57 -16.99 -29.45 -16.80
CA TYR A 57 -17.81 -30.51 -16.20
C TYR A 57 -17.57 -30.68 -14.70
N ILE A 58 -16.31 -30.58 -14.26
CA ILE A 58 -15.94 -30.64 -12.84
C ILE A 58 -16.08 -29.29 -12.11
N GLY A 59 -16.56 -28.25 -12.81
CA GLY A 59 -16.76 -26.91 -12.24
C GLY A 59 -15.46 -26.11 -12.08
N GLU A 60 -14.39 -26.52 -12.74
CA GLU A 60 -13.14 -25.79 -12.86
C GLU A 60 -13.15 -24.84 -14.06
N GLY A 61 -12.11 -24.00 -14.15
CA GLY A 61 -11.93 -23.04 -15.23
C GLY A 61 -11.77 -21.60 -14.72
N GLU A 62 -11.33 -20.74 -15.62
CA GLU A 62 -11.12 -19.33 -15.32
C GLU A 62 -12.40 -18.54 -15.50
N PHE A 63 -12.68 -17.61 -14.57
CA PHE A 63 -13.77 -16.68 -14.73
C PHE A 63 -13.37 -15.55 -15.67
N SER A 64 -14.21 -15.29 -16.67
CA SER A 64 -14.05 -14.17 -17.60
C SER A 64 -15.31 -13.30 -17.61
N CYS A 65 -15.12 -12.00 -17.82
CA CYS A 65 -16.20 -11.02 -17.95
C CYS A 65 -16.28 -10.54 -19.41
N GLY A 66 -17.51 -10.39 -19.93
CA GLY A 66 -17.77 -9.95 -21.30
C GLY A 66 -19.26 -9.68 -21.54
N GLU A 67 -19.66 -9.49 -22.80
CA GLU A 67 -21.05 -9.17 -23.17
C GLU A 67 -22.06 -10.22 -22.67
N TRP A 68 -21.64 -11.48 -22.59
CA TRP A 68 -22.47 -12.59 -22.10
C TRP A 68 -22.83 -12.49 -20.62
N CYS A 69 -22.17 -11.63 -19.83
CA CYS A 69 -22.45 -11.48 -18.40
C CYS A 69 -23.88 -11.05 -18.11
N ILE A 70 -24.60 -10.42 -19.05
CA ILE A 70 -26.01 -10.02 -18.87
C ILE A 70 -26.95 -11.22 -18.69
N PHE A 71 -26.57 -12.37 -19.26
CA PHE A 71 -27.31 -13.63 -19.19
C PHE A 71 -26.83 -14.55 -18.05
N CYS A 72 -25.72 -14.21 -17.38
CA CYS A 72 -25.15 -15.05 -16.33
C CYS A 72 -26.05 -15.07 -15.08
N LYS A 73 -26.34 -16.25 -14.53
CA LYS A 73 -27.09 -16.38 -13.27
C LYS A 73 -26.36 -15.75 -12.08
N ALA A 74 -25.03 -15.74 -12.10
CA ALA A 74 -24.19 -15.14 -11.06
C ALA A 74 -23.95 -13.63 -11.27
N LYS A 75 -24.58 -12.98 -12.25
CA LYS A 75 -24.25 -11.60 -12.67
C LYS A 75 -24.28 -10.54 -11.57
N ASN A 76 -25.08 -10.75 -10.51
CA ASN A 76 -25.18 -9.82 -9.37
C ASN A 76 -24.14 -10.09 -8.27
N LYS A 77 -23.51 -11.27 -8.25
CA LYS A 77 -22.57 -11.71 -7.21
C LYS A 77 -21.22 -12.21 -7.76
N CYS A 78 -20.95 -11.97 -9.05
CA CYS A 78 -19.74 -12.44 -9.72
C CYS A 78 -18.55 -11.53 -9.36
N ARG A 79 -17.54 -12.10 -8.69
CA ARG A 79 -16.31 -11.38 -8.30
C ARG A 79 -15.59 -10.80 -9.53
N LYS A 80 -15.38 -11.62 -10.57
CA LYS A 80 -14.68 -11.20 -11.78
C LYS A 80 -15.37 -10.04 -12.49
N ARG A 81 -16.70 -10.03 -12.52
CA ARG A 81 -17.47 -8.91 -13.08
C ARG A 81 -17.32 -7.64 -12.25
N ALA A 82 -17.28 -7.74 -10.93
CA ALA A 82 -17.02 -6.61 -10.05
C ALA A 82 -15.61 -6.04 -10.26
N GLU A 83 -14.60 -6.90 -10.37
CA GLU A 83 -13.20 -6.50 -10.64
C GLU A 83 -13.06 -5.73 -11.95
N GLU A 84 -13.61 -6.24 -13.06
CA GLU A 84 -13.53 -5.54 -14.35
C GLU A 84 -14.30 -4.21 -14.34
N ASN A 85 -15.44 -4.13 -13.66
CA ASN A 85 -16.17 -2.86 -13.51
C ASN A 85 -15.46 -1.86 -12.58
N LEU A 86 -14.71 -2.32 -11.58
CA LEU A 86 -13.93 -1.45 -10.70
C LEU A 86 -12.73 -0.82 -11.40
N LYS A 87 -12.19 -1.45 -12.46
CA LYS A 87 -11.14 -0.83 -13.29
C LYS A 87 -11.65 0.43 -14.00
N LEU A 88 -12.92 0.46 -14.40
CA LEU A 88 -13.53 1.68 -14.98
C LEU A 88 -13.48 2.84 -13.98
N ALA A 89 -13.73 2.58 -12.70
CA ALA A 89 -13.56 3.59 -11.66
C ALA A 89 -12.10 4.06 -11.56
N GLN A 90 -11.12 3.16 -11.65
CA GLN A 90 -9.71 3.55 -11.62
C GLN A 90 -9.30 4.46 -12.80
N GLU A 91 -9.95 4.31 -13.96
CA GLU A 91 -9.70 5.13 -15.14
C GLU A 91 -10.49 6.46 -15.12
N GLU A 92 -11.73 6.46 -14.64
CA GLU A 92 -12.57 7.66 -14.53
C GLU A 92 -12.14 8.58 -13.37
N PHE A 93 -11.53 8.02 -12.31
CA PHE A 93 -10.85 8.76 -11.24
C PHE A 93 -9.35 8.92 -11.55
N THR A 94 -9.02 9.42 -12.75
CA THR A 94 -7.68 9.97 -12.96
C THR A 94 -7.58 11.25 -12.12
N LEU A 95 -7.24 11.09 -10.84
CA LEU A 95 -7.08 12.20 -9.91
C LEU A 95 -6.03 13.17 -10.46
N PRO A 96 -6.18 14.48 -10.27
CA PRO A 96 -5.17 15.45 -10.65
C PRO A 96 -3.79 15.05 -10.09
N PRO A 97 -2.68 15.47 -10.72
CA PRO A 97 -1.34 15.14 -10.23
C PRO A 97 -1.04 15.71 -8.84
N GLU A 98 -1.83 16.69 -8.39
CA GLU A 98 -1.73 17.35 -7.09
C GLU A 98 -3.00 17.09 -6.29
N LEU A 99 -2.85 16.95 -4.97
CA LEU A 99 -3.99 16.88 -4.04
C LEU A 99 -4.57 18.29 -3.87
N SER A 100 -5.90 18.39 -3.88
CA SER A 100 -6.61 19.60 -3.49
C SER A 100 -6.62 19.79 -1.97
N ASP A 101 -6.83 21.03 -1.53
CA ASP A 101 -6.94 21.36 -0.10
C ASP A 101 -8.07 20.56 0.57
N ASP A 102 -9.20 20.37 -0.11
CA ASP A 102 -10.33 19.55 0.37
C ASP A 102 -9.91 18.09 0.64
N GLU A 103 -9.14 17.49 -0.29
CA GLU A 103 -8.60 16.14 -0.10
C GLU A 103 -7.64 16.08 1.09
N ILE A 104 -6.81 17.11 1.27
CA ILE A 104 -5.89 17.21 2.41
C ILE A 104 -6.68 17.34 3.72
N GLU A 105 -7.72 18.16 3.76
CA GLU A 105 -8.59 18.34 4.92
C GLU A 105 -9.30 17.04 5.32
N GLU A 106 -9.70 16.20 4.36
CA GLU A 106 -10.25 14.87 4.64
C GLU A 106 -9.20 13.88 5.18
N ILE A 107 -7.95 14.01 4.74
CA ILE A 107 -6.85 13.13 5.16
C ILE A 107 -6.34 13.51 6.55
N LEU A 108 -6.22 14.80 6.87
CA LEU A 108 -5.61 15.31 8.11
C LEU A 108 -6.11 14.62 9.39
N PRO A 109 -7.42 14.43 9.62
CA PRO A 109 -7.94 13.76 10.82
C PRO A 109 -7.52 12.29 10.96
N ARG A 110 -7.13 11.65 9.85
CA ARG A 110 -6.80 10.21 9.79
C ARG A 110 -5.30 9.94 9.85
N LEU A 111 -4.47 10.96 9.68
CA LEU A 111 -3.01 10.81 9.65
C LEU A 111 -2.44 10.30 10.96
N ASP A 112 -2.96 10.78 12.10
CA ASP A 112 -2.48 10.35 13.42
C ASP A 112 -2.71 8.85 13.64
N GLU A 113 -3.89 8.34 13.24
CA GLU A 113 -4.21 6.91 13.33
C GLU A 113 -3.33 6.09 12.39
N LEU A 114 -3.10 6.58 11.17
CA LEU A 114 -2.23 5.92 10.20
C LEU A 114 -0.77 5.85 10.69
N GLU A 115 -0.25 6.94 11.25
CA GLU A 115 1.10 6.98 11.81
C GLU A 115 1.22 6.03 13.01
N GLN A 116 0.20 5.99 13.87
CA GLN A 116 0.15 5.06 14.99
C GLN A 116 0.13 3.61 14.51
N TRP A 117 -0.71 3.28 13.53
CA TRP A 117 -0.76 1.93 12.96
C TRP A 117 0.59 1.52 12.33
N VAL A 118 1.27 2.43 11.64
CA VAL A 118 2.63 2.17 11.12
C VAL A 118 3.62 1.89 12.26
N LYS A 119 3.54 2.63 13.37
CA LYS A 119 4.37 2.37 14.57
C LYS A 119 4.07 1.01 15.16
N ASP A 120 2.79 0.64 15.28
CA ASP A 120 2.34 -0.63 15.85
C ASP A 120 2.81 -1.81 15.00
N ILE A 121 2.71 -1.72 13.68
CA ILE A 121 3.20 -2.75 12.75
C ILE A 121 4.72 -2.91 12.86
N LYS A 122 5.47 -1.81 12.94
CA LYS A 122 6.93 -1.87 13.15
C LYS A 122 7.29 -2.53 14.49
N ALA A 123 6.58 -2.19 15.56
CA ALA A 123 6.79 -2.78 16.88
C ALA A 123 6.48 -4.29 16.87
N TYR A 124 5.35 -4.69 16.30
CA TYR A 124 4.97 -6.08 16.14
C TYR A 124 6.02 -6.88 15.33
N ALA A 125 6.47 -6.32 14.20
CA ALA A 125 7.46 -6.96 13.35
C ALA A 125 8.79 -7.15 14.08
N LEU A 126 9.22 -6.15 14.87
CA LEU A 126 10.42 -6.22 15.69
C LEU A 126 10.31 -7.28 16.79
N GLU A 127 9.22 -7.31 17.56
CA GLU A 127 9.01 -8.32 18.60
C GLU A 127 9.04 -9.75 18.04
N LYS A 128 8.40 -9.95 16.88
CA LYS A 128 8.39 -11.25 16.21
C LYS A 128 9.79 -11.63 15.73
N ALA A 129 10.57 -10.67 15.24
CA ALA A 129 11.96 -10.88 14.83
C ALA A 129 12.86 -11.22 16.03
N MET A 130 12.67 -10.57 17.18
CA MET A 130 13.37 -10.89 18.44
C MET A 130 13.06 -12.31 18.91
N LYS A 131 11.87 -12.84 18.63
CA LYS A 131 11.46 -14.23 18.90
C LYS A 131 11.95 -15.23 17.85
N GLY A 132 12.79 -14.81 16.90
CA GLY A 132 13.45 -15.68 15.92
C GLY A 132 12.77 -15.77 14.55
N HIS A 133 11.68 -15.02 14.32
CA HIS A 133 11.05 -14.98 12.99
C HIS A 133 11.89 -14.15 12.00
N ARG A 134 12.02 -14.63 10.76
CA ARG A 134 12.71 -13.91 9.68
C ARG A 134 11.71 -13.35 8.69
N TRP A 135 11.72 -12.03 8.55
CA TRP A 135 10.96 -11.33 7.53
C TRP A 135 11.72 -11.36 6.19
N LYS A 136 10.99 -11.50 5.08
CA LYS A 136 11.61 -11.44 3.74
C LYS A 136 12.23 -10.06 3.53
N ASP A 137 13.45 -10.02 2.98
CA ASP A 137 14.21 -8.81 2.66
C ASP A 137 14.54 -7.88 3.85
N LEU A 138 14.39 -8.36 5.09
CA LEU A 138 14.70 -7.62 6.32
C LEU A 138 15.56 -8.46 7.26
N LYS A 139 16.48 -7.80 7.98
CA LYS A 139 17.35 -8.45 8.98
C LYS A 139 17.30 -7.71 10.32
N LEU A 140 17.39 -8.47 11.41
CA LEU A 140 17.57 -7.92 12.75
C LEU A 140 19.05 -7.61 12.97
N VAL A 141 19.36 -6.38 13.38
CA VAL A 141 20.72 -5.90 13.65
C VAL A 141 20.75 -5.15 14.97
N GLU A 142 21.91 -5.06 15.61
CA GLU A 142 22.10 -4.16 16.74
C GLU A 142 21.97 -2.70 16.28
N GLY A 143 21.35 -1.88 17.12
CA GLY A 143 21.32 -0.44 16.91
C GLY A 143 22.73 0.16 16.90
N ARG A 144 22.87 1.39 16.41
CA ARG A 144 24.17 2.08 16.46
C ARG A 144 24.62 2.22 17.91
N SER A 145 25.73 1.57 18.26
CA SER A 145 26.38 1.73 19.56
C SER A 145 27.18 3.03 19.59
N ASN A 146 26.98 3.86 20.61
CA ASN A 146 27.87 4.99 20.88
C ASN A 146 29.05 4.51 21.74
N ARG A 147 30.28 4.88 21.34
CA ARG A 147 31.46 4.66 22.19
C ARG A 147 31.31 5.49 23.46
N LYS A 148 31.53 4.86 24.61
CA LYS A 148 31.60 5.51 25.93
C LYS A 148 32.97 5.23 26.53
N TYR A 149 33.48 6.16 27.33
CA TYR A 149 34.69 5.90 28.11
C TYR A 149 34.42 4.78 29.11
N ARG A 150 35.38 3.86 29.26
CA ARG A 150 35.27 2.74 30.19
C ARG A 150 35.43 3.21 31.63
N ASP A 151 36.37 4.12 31.85
CA ASP A 151 36.70 4.72 33.13
C ASP A 151 36.94 6.21 32.86
N GLU A 152 36.08 7.06 33.42
CA GLU A 152 36.15 8.51 33.19
C GLU A 152 37.36 9.12 33.91
N ASP A 153 37.75 8.60 35.07
CA ASP A 153 38.87 9.10 35.86
C ASP A 153 40.22 8.79 35.18
N GLU A 154 40.37 7.58 34.64
CA GLU A 154 41.57 7.21 33.86
C GLU A 154 41.73 8.10 32.62
N VAL A 155 40.62 8.41 31.95
CA VAL A 155 40.62 9.31 30.79
C VAL A 155 40.94 10.74 31.21
N ILE A 156 40.36 11.25 32.29
CA ILE A 156 40.65 12.59 32.82
C ILE A 156 42.15 12.72 33.15
N ASN A 157 42.72 11.74 33.85
CA ASN A 157 44.13 11.75 34.23
C ASN A 157 45.03 11.74 32.98
N LYS A 158 44.74 10.87 32.01
CA LYS A 158 45.54 10.74 30.80
C LYS A 158 45.46 11.99 29.91
N VAL A 159 44.29 12.61 29.81
CA VAL A 159 44.13 13.86 29.04
C VAL A 159 44.85 15.03 29.73
N LYS A 160 44.83 15.09 31.08
CA LYS A 160 45.60 16.06 31.85
C LYS A 160 47.11 15.85 31.73
N GLU A 161 47.60 14.59 31.75
CA GLU A 161 49.01 14.26 31.49
C GLU A 161 49.47 14.70 30.11
N LEU A 162 48.58 14.62 29.11
CA LEU A 162 48.83 15.10 27.75
C LEU A 162 48.78 16.64 27.63
N GLY A 163 48.51 17.36 28.72
CA GLY A 163 48.47 18.82 28.75
C GLY A 163 47.17 19.44 28.23
N PHE A 164 46.11 18.65 28.05
CA PHE A 164 44.80 19.14 27.58
C PHE A 164 43.77 19.14 28.72
N ASN A 165 42.74 19.97 28.60
CA ASN A 165 41.59 19.95 29.52
C ASN A 165 40.54 18.95 29.01
N PRO A 166 40.22 17.87 29.75
CA PRO A 166 39.20 16.90 29.33
C PRO A 166 37.76 17.41 29.47
N PHE A 167 37.55 18.57 30.11
CA PHE A 167 36.23 19.09 30.39
C PHE A 167 35.83 20.20 29.42
N GLU A 168 34.54 20.23 29.10
CA GLU A 168 33.91 21.30 28.33
C GLU A 168 33.18 22.25 29.30
N GLU A 169 33.60 23.51 29.39
CA GLU A 169 32.93 24.52 30.20
C GLU A 169 31.67 25.00 29.47
N LYS A 170 30.52 24.38 29.77
CA LYS A 170 29.21 24.80 29.26
C LYS A 170 28.48 25.67 30.26
N LEU A 171 27.78 26.67 29.76
CA LEU A 171 26.80 27.43 30.53
C LEU A 171 25.76 26.48 31.12
N LEU A 172 25.49 26.60 32.41
CA LEU A 172 24.48 25.79 33.08
C LEU A 172 23.10 26.07 32.48
N GLY A 173 22.33 25.00 32.24
CA GLY A 173 20.93 25.14 31.89
C GLY A 173 20.15 25.85 33.00
N ILE A 174 19.04 26.50 32.63
CA ILE A 174 18.22 27.35 33.51
C ILE A 174 17.99 26.70 34.88
N THR A 175 17.55 25.44 34.91
CA THR A 175 17.27 24.72 36.17
C THR A 175 18.50 24.54 37.07
N ALA A 176 19.66 24.22 36.49
CA ALA A 176 20.90 24.08 37.24
C ALA A 176 21.43 25.44 37.71
N MET A 177 21.28 26.49 36.88
CA MET A 177 21.64 27.86 37.21
C MET A 177 20.78 28.42 38.36
N THR A 178 19.46 28.20 38.33
CA THR A 178 18.54 28.60 39.40
C THR A 178 18.86 27.88 40.72
N LYS A 179 19.28 26.61 40.66
CA LYS A 179 19.68 25.84 41.86
C LYS A 179 20.98 26.37 42.48
N LEU A 180 21.92 26.82 41.65
CA LEU A 180 23.21 27.34 42.11
C LEU A 180 23.08 28.74 42.73
N LEU A 181 22.33 29.64 42.09
CA LEU A 181 22.16 31.03 42.53
C LEU A 181 21.05 31.19 43.58
N GLY A 182 20.10 30.25 43.64
CA GLY A 182 18.89 30.36 44.43
C GLY A 182 17.83 31.21 43.73
N LYS A 183 16.54 30.89 43.97
CA LYS A 183 15.42 31.46 43.22
C LYS A 183 15.37 33.00 43.24
N LYS A 184 15.60 33.63 44.40
CA LYS A 184 15.58 35.11 44.52
C LYS A 184 16.66 35.77 43.66
N VAL A 185 17.90 35.32 43.76
CA VAL A 185 19.04 35.92 43.03
C VAL A 185 18.91 35.66 41.54
N PHE A 186 18.45 34.47 41.14
CA PHE A 186 18.17 34.14 39.75
C PHE A 186 17.06 35.03 39.19
N ASP A 187 15.96 35.18 39.93
CA ASP A 187 14.81 35.96 39.48
C ASP A 187 15.17 37.46 39.33
N GLU A 188 15.98 38.00 40.24
CA GLU A 188 16.42 39.41 40.26
C GLU A 188 17.49 39.77 39.21
N ASN A 189 18.31 38.82 38.75
CA ASN A 189 19.51 39.12 37.94
C ASN A 189 19.58 38.40 36.58
N ILE A 190 18.73 37.40 36.32
CA ILE A 190 18.82 36.58 35.09
C ILE A 190 17.50 36.54 34.32
N THR A 191 16.35 36.77 34.96
CA THR A 191 15.04 36.70 34.28
C THR A 191 14.92 37.68 33.11
N ASP A 192 15.55 38.85 33.21
CA ASP A 192 15.64 39.87 32.17
C ASP A 192 16.47 39.43 30.96
N LEU A 193 17.32 38.41 31.12
CA LEU A 193 18.13 37.79 30.07
C LEU A 193 17.50 36.52 29.48
N LEU A 194 16.33 36.09 29.96
CA LEU A 194 15.61 34.94 29.42
C LEU A 194 14.69 35.36 28.28
N GLU A 195 15.00 34.88 27.08
CA GLU A 195 14.08 34.92 25.96
C GLU A 195 13.26 33.62 25.94
N LYS A 196 11.94 33.73 25.93
CA LYS A 196 11.06 32.59 25.63
C LYS A 196 10.81 32.57 24.13
N PRO A 197 11.55 31.76 23.34
CA PRO A 197 11.31 31.70 21.90
C PRO A 197 9.87 31.25 21.66
N LYS A 198 9.22 31.84 20.65
CA LYS A 198 7.92 31.38 20.19
C LYS A 198 8.05 29.91 19.78
N GLY A 199 7.16 29.06 20.30
CA GLY A 199 7.14 27.66 19.92
C GLY A 199 6.84 27.51 18.43
N LYS A 200 7.34 26.42 17.83
CA LYS A 200 7.07 26.11 16.42
C LYS A 200 5.56 25.98 16.20
N LEU A 201 5.04 26.67 15.18
CA LEU A 201 3.64 26.52 14.76
C LEU A 201 3.37 25.07 14.34
N THR A 202 2.29 24.50 14.86
CA THR A 202 1.89 23.11 14.64
C THR A 202 0.38 23.09 14.45
N LEU A 203 -0.09 22.37 13.42
CA LEU A 203 -1.51 22.15 13.21
C LEU A 203 -2.03 21.17 14.26
N VAL A 204 -3.13 21.53 14.90
CA VAL A 204 -3.80 20.72 15.91
C VAL A 204 -5.31 20.80 15.73
N SER A 205 -6.04 19.82 16.27
CA SER A 205 -7.50 19.83 16.25
C SER A 205 -8.06 21.09 16.91
N ILE A 206 -9.21 21.57 16.42
CA ILE A 206 -9.96 22.69 17.02
C ILE A 206 -10.37 22.47 18.48
N ARG A 207 -10.29 21.23 18.98
CA ARG A 207 -10.53 20.87 20.38
C ARG A 207 -9.32 21.16 21.29
N ASP A 208 -8.15 21.45 20.72
CA ASP A 208 -6.98 21.87 21.50
C ASP A 208 -7.29 23.18 22.21
N LYS A 209 -6.87 23.31 23.47
CA LYS A 209 -7.17 24.48 24.31
C LYS A 209 -6.30 25.69 23.98
N ARG A 210 -5.22 25.50 23.21
CA ARG A 210 -4.30 26.57 22.83
C ARG A 210 -5.00 27.53 21.87
N GLU A 211 -4.76 28.82 22.06
CA GLU A 211 -5.32 29.86 21.18
C GLU A 211 -4.74 29.75 19.77
N GLU A 212 -5.60 29.95 18.78
CA GLU A 212 -5.22 29.99 17.38
C GLU A 212 -4.37 31.24 17.09
N VAL A 213 -3.24 31.05 16.41
CA VAL A 213 -2.36 32.15 16.03
C VAL A 213 -2.89 32.78 14.76
N LYS A 214 -3.27 34.07 14.82
CA LYS A 214 -3.62 34.87 13.64
C LYS A 214 -2.33 35.36 12.98
N ILE A 215 -2.09 34.96 11.74
CA ILE A 215 -0.92 35.37 10.96
C ILE A 215 -1.33 36.53 10.05
N ASP A 216 -0.99 37.76 10.45
CA ASP A 216 -1.14 38.95 9.60
C ASP A 216 0.18 39.17 8.82
N ASN A 217 0.18 38.76 7.55
CA ASN A 217 1.23 38.90 6.52
C ASN A 217 2.44 37.93 6.49
N VAL A 218 2.62 37.34 5.31
CA VAL A 218 3.47 36.19 4.93
C VAL A 218 4.92 36.61 4.56
N LYS A 219 5.61 37.47 5.33
CA LYS A 219 6.97 37.90 4.93
C LYS A 219 8.13 37.80 5.91
N GLU A 220 7.95 37.40 7.16
CA GLU A 220 9.10 37.40 8.09
C GLU A 220 9.13 36.22 9.09
N GLU A 221 9.00 34.95 8.68
CA GLU A 221 9.31 33.82 9.60
C GLU A 221 10.07 32.64 8.97
N PHE A 222 10.65 32.79 7.77
CA PHE A 222 11.65 31.85 7.23
C PHE A 222 13.02 32.52 7.06
N GLY A 223 13.52 33.15 8.12
CA GLY A 223 14.90 33.62 8.22
C GLY A 223 15.83 32.47 8.62
N GLY A 224 16.23 31.64 7.66
CA GLY A 224 17.31 30.66 7.86
C GLY A 224 18.66 31.36 8.08
N LYS A 225 19.39 30.91 9.10
CA LYS A 225 20.86 30.98 9.15
C LYS A 225 21.42 29.59 8.89
#